data_AF-A0A936MLV6-F1
#
_entry.id   AF-A0A936MLV6-F1
#
_cell.length_a   1.000
_cell.length_b   1.000
_cell.length_c   1.000
_cell.angle_alpha   90.00
_cell.angle_beta   90.00
_cell.angle_gamma   90.00
#
_symmetry.space_group_name_H-M   'P 1'
#
loop_
_entity.id
_entity.type
_entity.pdbx_description
1 polymer ?
#
loop_
_entity_poly.entity_id
_entity_poly.type
_entity_poly.pdbx_seq_one_letter_code
_entity_poly.pdbx_strand_id
1 'polypeptide(L)'
;MCSARFSVQTALLLVLSSLLTGCIGDDEAIIFVEPSVNSPEASIAGSVLGSTVTGAFQLRLVLGPRASGSSTVAIGSVNITDAENKTAVVSGLSLVTSQSFPLTVAPSSDVKLDVTFDMGDKTVPMTTVDALCKAPGVRIAGTIDDSLQDAATPFASDVFAVTGCP
;
A
#
# COMPACT_ATOMS: atom_id res chain seq x y z
N MET A 1 61.59 39.39 -27.64
CA MET A 1 62.42 38.42 -26.87
C MET A 1 61.47 37.34 -26.38
N CYS A 2 61.53 36.13 -26.97
CA CYS A 2 62.15 34.91 -26.38
C CYS A 2 61.43 34.47 -25.09
N SER A 3 60.93 33.26 -24.84
CA SER A 3 60.83 31.95 -25.51
C SER A 3 59.83 31.15 -24.64
N ALA A 4 58.82 30.47 -25.19
CA ALA A 4 58.79 29.05 -25.57
C ALA A 4 58.72 27.99 -24.44
N ARG A 5 57.55 27.32 -24.37
CA ARG A 5 57.27 25.86 -24.33
C ARG A 5 57.69 24.98 -23.12
N PHE A 6 57.06 23.79 -23.12
CA PHE A 6 57.17 22.59 -22.27
C PHE A 6 56.10 22.50 -21.16
N SER A 7 55.45 21.37 -20.84
CA SER A 7 55.54 19.97 -21.27
C SER A 7 54.24 19.27 -20.84
N VAL A 8 53.54 18.53 -21.70
CA VAL A 8 53.47 17.05 -21.74
C VAL A 8 52.93 16.37 -20.46
N GLN A 9 51.71 15.84 -20.61
CA GLN A 9 51.13 14.59 -20.08
C GLN A 9 51.56 14.07 -18.70
N THR A 10 50.56 13.92 -17.83
CA THR A 10 50.38 12.65 -17.11
C THR A 10 48.89 12.37 -16.95
N ALA A 11 48.36 11.55 -17.85
CA ALA A 11 47.05 10.93 -17.70
C ALA A 11 47.14 9.92 -16.55
N LEU A 12 46.53 10.24 -15.41
CA LEU A 12 46.34 9.27 -14.33
C LEU A 12 44.91 8.74 -14.40
N LEU A 13 44.75 7.69 -15.22
CA LEU A 13 43.58 6.81 -15.27
C LEU A 13 43.47 6.06 -13.93
N LEU A 14 42.74 6.63 -12.98
CA LEU A 14 42.23 5.90 -11.81
C LEU A 14 40.94 5.18 -12.22
N VAL A 15 41.10 4.03 -12.87
CA VAL A 15 40.04 3.01 -13.00
C VAL A 15 39.97 2.28 -11.66
N LEU A 16 39.36 2.94 -10.66
CA LEU A 16 39.13 2.33 -9.36
C LEU A 16 37.75 1.67 -9.39
N SER A 17 37.78 0.36 -9.67
CA SER A 17 36.88 -0.68 -9.18
C SER A 17 35.62 -0.18 -8.44
N SER A 18 34.57 0.12 -9.18
CA SER A 18 33.20 0.06 -8.65
C SER A 18 32.86 -1.42 -8.43
N LEU A 19 33.30 -1.93 -7.27
CA LEU A 19 32.85 -3.19 -6.72
C LEU A 19 31.33 -3.22 -6.78
N LEU A 20 30.84 -4.31 -7.34
CA LEU A 20 29.43 -4.68 -7.46
C LEU A 20 28.72 -4.48 -6.12
N THR A 21 28.10 -3.31 -5.94
CA THR A 21 26.96 -3.16 -5.03
C THR A 21 25.82 -3.92 -5.66
N GLY A 22 25.84 -5.25 -5.53
CA GLY A 22 24.66 -6.07 -5.72
C GLY A 22 23.68 -5.62 -4.65
N CYS A 23 22.78 -4.71 -5.00
CA CYS A 23 21.61 -4.44 -4.18
C CYS A 23 20.92 -5.79 -3.99
N ILE A 24 21.01 -6.35 -2.78
CA ILE A 24 20.13 -7.42 -2.35
C ILE A 24 18.73 -6.82 -2.54
N GLY A 25 17.93 -7.41 -3.42
CA GLY A 25 16.60 -6.89 -3.72
C GLY A 25 15.78 -6.81 -2.44
N ASP A 26 14.97 -5.75 -2.31
CA ASP A 26 14.21 -5.44 -1.09
C ASP A 26 13.30 -6.62 -0.64
N ASP A 27 12.97 -7.53 -1.55
CA ASP A 27 12.07 -8.67 -1.31
C ASP A 27 12.79 -9.96 -0.84
N GLU A 28 14.13 -10.00 -0.75
CA GLU A 28 14.87 -11.23 -0.40
C GLU A 28 14.64 -11.71 1.05
N ALA A 29 14.23 -10.81 1.94
CA ALA A 29 13.99 -11.11 3.36
C ALA A 29 12.53 -11.51 3.67
N ILE A 30 11.63 -11.39 2.70
CA ILE A 30 10.19 -11.60 2.88
C ILE A 30 9.88 -13.11 2.84
N ILE A 31 9.56 -13.70 3.99
CA ILE A 31 9.21 -15.13 4.12
C ILE A 31 7.71 -15.38 4.35
N PHE A 32 6.96 -14.33 4.66
CA PHE A 32 5.51 -14.29 4.80
C PHE A 32 4.93 -13.31 3.78
N VAL A 33 3.63 -13.34 3.53
CA VAL A 33 3.01 -12.40 2.59
C VAL A 33 3.05 -10.99 3.18
N GLU A 34 3.71 -10.07 2.49
CA GLU A 34 3.76 -8.66 2.85
C GLU A 34 2.70 -7.87 2.06
N PRO A 35 1.66 -7.34 2.72
CA PRO A 35 0.65 -6.51 2.09
C PRO A 35 1.07 -5.04 2.02
N SER A 36 0.78 -4.37 0.91
CA SER A 36 0.83 -2.92 0.82
C SER A 36 -0.34 -2.35 0.03
N VAL A 37 -0.76 -1.13 0.38
CA VAL A 37 -1.88 -0.44 -0.28
C VAL A 37 -1.37 0.71 -1.12
N ASN A 38 -1.69 0.68 -2.40
CA ASN A 38 -1.35 1.72 -3.36
C ASN A 38 -2.59 2.45 -3.85
N SER A 39 -2.41 3.70 -4.25
CA SER A 39 -3.45 4.57 -4.84
C SER A 39 -4.78 4.55 -4.09
N PRO A 40 -4.80 4.82 -2.77
CA PRO A 40 -6.05 4.86 -2.02
C PRO A 40 -6.91 6.05 -2.45
N GLU A 41 -8.19 5.80 -2.67
CA GLU A 41 -9.18 6.84 -2.94
C GLU A 41 -10.48 6.58 -2.19
N ALA A 42 -11.14 7.66 -1.78
CA ALA A 42 -12.48 7.63 -1.21
C ALA A 42 -13.24 8.89 -1.60
N SER A 43 -14.55 8.74 -1.76
CA SER A 43 -15.49 9.79 -2.08
C SER A 43 -16.72 9.69 -1.17
N ILE A 44 -17.22 10.86 -0.78
CA ILE A 44 -18.45 11.01 -0.01
C ILE A 44 -19.52 11.54 -0.95
N ALA A 45 -20.69 10.90 -0.95
CA ALA A 45 -21.87 11.41 -1.60
C ALA A 45 -22.96 11.66 -0.55
N GLY A 46 -23.38 12.92 -0.40
CA GLY A 46 -24.42 13.31 0.55
C GLY A 46 -25.83 13.18 -0.03
N SER A 47 -26.78 12.80 0.82
CA SER A 47 -28.22 12.80 0.52
C SER A 47 -29.03 13.28 1.72
N VAL A 48 -30.33 13.52 1.52
CA VAL A 48 -31.27 13.82 2.63
C VAL A 48 -31.38 12.71 3.67
N LEU A 49 -30.99 11.47 3.34
CA LEU A 49 -31.03 10.31 4.25
C LEU A 49 -29.70 10.02 4.93
N GLY A 50 -28.66 10.83 4.67
CA GLY A 50 -27.29 10.63 5.14
C GLY A 50 -26.29 10.57 4.00
N SER A 51 -25.03 10.33 4.34
CA SER A 51 -23.96 10.25 3.35
C SER A 51 -23.51 8.81 3.13
N THR A 52 -23.13 8.47 1.91
CA THR A 52 -22.51 7.20 1.56
C THR A 52 -21.03 7.41 1.27
N VAL A 53 -20.20 6.42 1.57
CA VAL A 53 -18.78 6.43 1.25
C VAL A 53 -18.49 5.32 0.25
N THR A 54 -17.80 5.68 -0.83
CA THR A 54 -17.32 4.73 -1.84
C THR A 54 -15.85 4.98 -2.10
N GLY A 55 -15.13 4.00 -2.62
CA GLY A 55 -13.73 4.21 -2.97
C GLY A 55 -13.09 2.99 -3.58
N ALA A 56 -11.78 3.09 -3.77
CA ALA A 56 -10.96 2.02 -4.30
C ALA A 56 -9.53 2.11 -3.79
N PHE A 57 -8.81 1.02 -3.92
CA PHE A 57 -7.37 0.96 -3.71
C PHE A 57 -6.81 -0.28 -4.42
N GLN A 58 -5.50 -0.31 -4.61
CA GLN A 58 -4.81 -1.51 -5.06
C GLN A 58 -4.10 -2.16 -3.87
N LEU A 59 -4.46 -3.41 -3.57
CA LEU A 59 -3.75 -4.25 -2.61
C LEU A 59 -2.65 -5.02 -3.35
N ARG A 60 -1.40 -4.80 -2.96
CA ARG A 60 -0.25 -5.55 -3.42
C ARG A 60 0.13 -6.58 -2.37
N LEU A 61 0.32 -7.82 -2.79
CA LEU A 61 0.74 -8.94 -1.94
C LEU A 61 2.05 -9.51 -2.50
N VAL A 62 3.10 -9.50 -1.69
CA VAL A 62 4.41 -10.05 -2.07
C VAL A 62 4.76 -11.24 -1.20
N LEU A 63 5.22 -12.32 -1.84
CA LEU A 63 5.87 -13.42 -1.13
C LEU A 63 7.28 -13.59 -1.69
N GLY A 64 8.28 -13.38 -0.84
CA GLY A 64 9.68 -13.42 -1.25
C GLY A 64 10.18 -14.83 -1.60
N PRO A 65 11.39 -14.93 -2.18
CA PRO A 65 11.95 -16.18 -2.71
C PRO A 65 12.29 -17.20 -1.61
N ARG A 66 12.38 -16.78 -0.35
CA ARG A 66 12.78 -17.62 0.79
C ARG A 66 11.60 -18.25 1.53
N ALA A 67 10.37 -18.02 1.06
CA ALA A 67 9.18 -18.66 1.61
C ALA A 67 9.26 -20.18 1.51
N SER A 68 8.74 -20.89 2.52
CA SER A 68 8.76 -22.37 2.57
C SER A 68 7.84 -23.03 1.54
N GLY A 69 6.92 -22.27 0.96
CA GLY A 69 5.97 -22.70 -0.06
C GLY A 69 5.02 -21.57 -0.45
N SER A 70 3.98 -21.88 -1.23
CA SER A 70 2.90 -20.94 -1.51
C SER A 70 2.08 -20.63 -0.25
N SER A 71 1.56 -19.41 -0.17
CA SER A 71 0.61 -18.99 0.84
C SER A 71 -0.81 -18.92 0.29
N THR A 72 -1.78 -19.24 1.13
CA THR A 72 -3.19 -18.90 0.91
C THR A 72 -3.54 -17.70 1.77
N VAL A 73 -4.00 -16.63 1.12
CA VAL A 73 -4.34 -15.36 1.74
C VAL A 73 -5.85 -15.18 1.76
N ALA A 74 -6.38 -14.66 2.87
CA ALA A 74 -7.74 -14.12 2.96
C ALA A 74 -7.69 -12.66 3.43
N ILE A 75 -8.56 -11.79 2.91
CA ILE A 75 -8.73 -10.43 3.43
C ILE A 75 -9.62 -10.50 4.68
N GLY A 76 -9.14 -9.91 5.77
CA GLY A 76 -9.90 -9.73 7.00
C GLY A 76 -10.79 -8.49 6.94
N SER A 77 -10.87 -7.77 8.06
CA SER A 77 -11.65 -6.52 8.10
C SER A 77 -10.86 -5.38 7.46
N VAL A 78 -11.53 -4.57 6.64
CA VAL A 78 -10.99 -3.32 6.10
C VAL A 78 -11.85 -2.15 6.58
N ASN A 79 -11.19 -1.10 7.04
CA ASN A 79 -11.80 0.10 7.60
C ASN A 79 -11.13 1.35 7.02
N ILE A 80 -11.86 2.47 7.05
CA ILE A 80 -11.24 3.79 6.93
C ILE A 80 -10.91 4.27 8.34
N THR A 81 -9.65 4.62 8.59
CA THR A 81 -9.14 5.07 9.89
C THR A 81 -8.70 6.53 9.84
N ASP A 82 -8.51 7.14 11.01
CA ASP A 82 -7.83 8.43 11.11
C ASP A 82 -6.38 8.36 10.58
N ALA A 83 -5.77 9.52 10.38
CA ALA A 83 -4.42 9.59 9.82
C ALA A 83 -3.35 8.93 10.71
N GLU A 84 -3.58 8.85 12.02
CA GLU A 84 -2.70 8.15 12.96
C GLU A 84 -2.93 6.63 12.99
N ASN A 85 -3.93 6.11 12.27
CA ASN A 85 -4.35 4.71 12.26
C ASN A 85 -4.72 4.18 13.66
N LYS A 86 -5.38 4.99 14.48
CA LYS A 86 -5.78 4.66 15.86
C LYS A 86 -7.29 4.46 15.99
N THR A 87 -8.08 5.19 15.21
CA THR A 87 -9.54 5.17 15.31
C THR A 87 -10.16 4.78 13.98
N ALA A 88 -11.03 3.78 13.99
CA ALA A 88 -11.87 3.48 12.84
C ALA A 88 -12.95 4.56 12.69
N VAL A 89 -12.94 5.26 11.56
CA VAL A 89 -13.90 6.30 11.19
C VAL A 89 -15.09 5.67 10.45
N VAL A 90 -14.81 4.72 9.55
CA VAL A 90 -15.83 3.92 8.86
C VAL A 90 -15.43 2.45 8.91
N SER A 91 -16.39 1.60 9.29
CA SER A 91 -16.22 0.16 9.40
C SER A 91 -17.31 -0.60 8.67
N GLY A 92 -17.07 -1.89 8.42
CA GLY A 92 -18.04 -2.77 7.77
C GLY A 92 -18.27 -2.40 6.30
N LEU A 93 -17.19 -2.02 5.62
CA LEU A 93 -17.13 -1.79 4.19
C LEU A 93 -17.45 -3.10 3.45
N SER A 94 -18.26 -3.00 2.40
CA SER A 94 -18.45 -4.09 1.45
C SER A 94 -17.32 -4.03 0.44
N LEU A 95 -16.56 -5.12 0.29
CA LEU A 95 -15.40 -5.16 -0.60
C LEU A 95 -15.73 -5.96 -1.85
N VAL A 96 -15.35 -5.44 -3.01
CA VAL A 96 -15.35 -6.16 -4.28
C VAL A 96 -13.92 -6.17 -4.81
N THR A 97 -13.41 -7.35 -5.10
CA THR A 97 -12.01 -7.57 -5.47
C THR A 97 -11.92 -8.11 -6.89
N SER A 98 -10.88 -7.73 -7.63
CA SER A 98 -10.66 -8.22 -9.01
C SER A 98 -10.39 -9.73 -9.09
N GLN A 99 -10.01 -10.35 -7.97
CA GLN A 99 -9.82 -11.79 -7.83
C GLN A 99 -10.57 -12.29 -6.59
N SER A 100 -11.10 -13.51 -6.63
CA SER A 100 -11.82 -14.12 -5.50
C SER A 100 -10.88 -14.58 -4.39
N PHE A 101 -11.30 -14.42 -3.14
CA PHE A 101 -10.63 -14.99 -1.98
C PHE A 101 -11.24 -16.35 -1.59
N PRO A 102 -10.46 -17.28 -1.01
CA PRO A 102 -9.03 -17.15 -0.70
C PRO A 102 -8.13 -17.19 -1.95
N LEU A 103 -7.01 -16.47 -1.90
CA LEU A 103 -6.08 -16.28 -3.01
C LEU A 103 -4.74 -16.99 -2.74
N THR A 104 -4.19 -17.69 -3.73
CA THR A 104 -2.86 -18.31 -3.60
C THR A 104 -1.76 -17.37 -4.11
N VAL A 105 -0.75 -17.11 -3.27
CA VAL A 105 0.46 -16.34 -3.62
C VAL A 105 1.66 -17.28 -3.63
N ALA A 106 2.39 -17.34 -4.75
CA ALA A 106 3.55 -18.20 -4.90
C ALA A 106 4.85 -17.53 -4.41
N PRO A 107 5.90 -18.28 -4.03
CA PRO A 107 7.21 -17.69 -3.78
C PRO A 107 7.73 -16.90 -4.98
N SER A 108 8.45 -15.82 -4.72
CA SER A 108 8.97 -14.89 -5.75
C SER A 108 7.86 -14.27 -6.62
N SER A 109 6.67 -14.05 -6.06
CA SER A 109 5.55 -13.45 -6.80
C SER A 109 5.07 -12.14 -6.16
N ASP A 110 4.54 -11.29 -7.04
CA ASP A 110 3.94 -9.99 -6.73
C ASP A 110 2.54 -10.01 -7.35
N VAL A 111 1.51 -10.08 -6.50
CA VAL A 111 0.12 -10.11 -6.91
C VAL A 111 -0.53 -8.77 -6.59
N LYS A 112 -1.14 -8.15 -7.60
CA LYS A 112 -1.86 -6.88 -7.48
C LYS A 112 -3.35 -7.13 -7.65
N LEU A 113 -4.13 -6.63 -6.69
CA LEU A 113 -5.57 -6.74 -6.66
C LEU A 113 -6.17 -5.34 -6.63
N ASP A 114 -7.08 -5.08 -7.56
CA ASP A 114 -7.90 -3.88 -7.48
C ASP A 114 -9.07 -4.19 -6.56
N VAL A 115 -9.25 -3.35 -5.55
CA VAL A 115 -10.28 -3.47 -4.53
C VAL A 115 -11.14 -2.22 -4.61
N THR A 116 -12.43 -2.39 -4.87
CA THR A 116 -13.42 -1.32 -4.68
C THR A 116 -14.20 -1.59 -3.41
N PHE A 117 -14.69 -0.52 -2.79
CA PHE A 117 -15.52 -0.63 -1.61
C PHE A 117 -16.67 0.37 -1.63
N ASP A 118 -17.75 -0.02 -0.98
CA ASP A 118 -18.88 0.83 -0.68
C ASP A 118 -19.45 0.50 0.70
N MET A 119 -20.47 1.26 1.10
CA MET A 119 -21.21 1.05 2.33
C MET A 119 -22.48 0.21 2.12
N GLY A 120 -22.72 -0.32 0.92
CA GLY A 120 -23.98 -0.90 0.50
C GLY A 120 -25.14 0.08 0.74
N ASP A 121 -26.18 -0.41 1.41
CA ASP A 121 -27.35 0.40 1.79
C ASP A 121 -27.14 1.22 3.08
N LYS A 122 -25.94 1.21 3.68
CA LYS A 122 -25.65 1.93 4.92
C LYS A 122 -25.28 3.37 4.63
N THR A 123 -25.66 4.26 5.54
CA THR A 123 -25.23 5.66 5.53
C THR A 123 -24.40 5.98 6.78
N VAL A 124 -23.58 7.02 6.70
CA VAL A 124 -22.87 7.60 7.84
C VAL A 124 -23.53 8.89 8.30
N PRO A 125 -23.50 9.19 9.62
CA PRO A 125 -23.95 10.47 10.15
C PRO A 125 -22.99 11.60 9.77
N MET A 126 -23.47 12.84 9.84
CA MET A 126 -22.67 14.02 9.50
C MET A 126 -21.39 14.14 10.34
N THR A 127 -21.42 13.72 11.61
CA THR A 127 -20.23 13.71 12.47
C THR A 127 -19.11 12.82 11.94
N THR A 128 -19.45 11.74 11.23
CA THR A 128 -18.47 10.87 10.56
C THR A 128 -17.96 11.52 9.28
N VAL A 129 -18.81 12.23 8.53
CA VAL A 129 -18.38 13.04 7.38
C VAL A 129 -17.37 14.09 7.83
N ASP A 130 -17.64 14.81 8.91
CA ASP A 130 -16.72 15.80 9.47
C ASP A 130 -15.37 15.17 9.85
N ALA A 131 -15.37 13.94 10.39
CA ALA A 131 -14.16 13.20 10.72
C ALA A 131 -13.38 12.76 9.48
N LEU A 132 -14.06 12.28 8.43
CA LEU A 132 -13.46 11.90 7.15
C LEU A 132 -12.83 13.10 6.41
N CYS A 133 -13.44 14.27 6.54
CA CYS A 133 -13.03 15.51 5.89
C CYS A 133 -11.99 16.31 6.67
N LYS A 134 -11.62 15.85 7.86
CA LYS A 134 -10.66 16.55 8.72
C LYS A 134 -9.23 16.32 8.24
N ALA A 135 -8.45 17.40 8.24
CA ALA A 135 -6.99 17.29 8.08
C ALA A 135 -6.38 16.44 9.24
N PRO A 136 -5.34 15.64 8.97
CA PRO A 136 -4.56 15.59 7.73
C PRO A 136 -5.10 14.60 6.67
N GLY A 137 -6.27 14.00 6.89
CA GLY A 137 -6.88 13.01 6.01
C GLY A 137 -7.15 11.69 6.74
N VAL A 138 -7.28 10.61 5.98
CA VAL A 138 -7.61 9.26 6.46
C VAL A 138 -6.68 8.22 5.87
N ARG A 139 -6.77 6.98 6.36
CA ARG A 139 -6.10 5.80 5.79
C ARG A 139 -7.11 4.70 5.52
N ILE A 140 -6.78 3.81 4.58
CA ILE A 140 -7.43 2.50 4.46
C ILE A 140 -6.56 1.53 5.22
N ALA A 141 -7.12 0.85 6.22
CA ALA A 141 -6.39 -0.11 7.04
C ALA A 141 -7.18 -1.39 7.23
N GLY A 142 -6.47 -2.51 7.28
CA GLY A 142 -7.08 -3.81 7.47
C GLY A 142 -6.09 -4.88 7.86
N THR A 143 -6.51 -6.13 7.73
CA THR A 143 -5.67 -7.29 7.97
C THR A 143 -5.79 -8.29 6.83
N ILE A 144 -4.76 -9.09 6.64
CA ILE A 144 -4.82 -10.33 5.87
C ILE A 144 -4.52 -11.52 6.79
N ASP A 145 -5.17 -12.65 6.53
CA ASP A 145 -4.79 -13.93 7.11
C ASP A 145 -3.92 -14.66 6.09
N ASP A 146 -2.68 -14.99 6.46
CA ASP A 146 -1.70 -15.70 5.64
C ASP A 146 -1.53 -17.12 6.18
N SER A 147 -1.75 -18.16 5.38
CA SER A 147 -1.59 -19.55 5.82
C SER A 147 -0.17 -19.94 6.29
N LEU A 148 0.85 -19.14 5.99
CA LEU A 148 2.22 -19.33 6.48
C LEU A 148 2.47 -18.67 7.84
N GLN A 149 1.52 -17.88 8.36
CA GLN A 149 1.65 -17.13 9.60
C GLN A 149 0.43 -17.34 10.50
N ASP A 150 0.66 -17.63 11.79
CA ASP A 150 -0.44 -17.92 12.73
C ASP A 150 -1.26 -16.67 13.14
N ALA A 151 -0.77 -15.47 12.80
CA ALA A 151 -1.39 -14.20 13.18
C ALA A 151 -1.71 -13.36 11.93
N ALA A 152 -2.82 -12.64 11.99
CA ALA A 152 -3.23 -11.73 10.94
C ALA A 152 -2.19 -10.61 10.75
N THR A 153 -1.82 -10.35 9.50
CA THR A 153 -0.84 -9.32 9.13
C THR A 153 -1.58 -8.02 8.84
N PRO A 154 -1.35 -6.94 9.60
CA PRO A 154 -2.00 -5.67 9.36
C PRO A 154 -1.41 -4.97 8.13
N PHE A 155 -2.23 -4.17 7.46
CA PHE A 155 -1.80 -3.24 6.43
C PHE A 155 -2.48 -1.89 6.60
N ALA A 156 -1.83 -0.84 6.11
CA ALA A 156 -2.40 0.49 6.02
C ALA A 156 -1.88 1.22 4.78
N SER A 157 -2.73 2.01 4.15
CA SER A 157 -2.34 2.95 3.11
C SER A 157 -1.59 4.14 3.68
N ASP A 158 -0.93 4.92 2.82
CA ASP A 158 -0.58 6.30 3.12
C ASP A 158 -1.82 7.15 3.46
N VAL A 159 -1.60 8.28 4.13
CA VAL A 159 -2.68 9.24 4.40
C VAL A 159 -3.12 9.88 3.10
N PHE A 160 -4.43 9.91 2.86
CA PHE A 160 -5.04 10.54 1.70
C PHE A 160 -6.25 11.40 2.09
N ALA A 161 -6.57 12.36 1.24
CA ALA A 161 -7.74 13.22 1.40
C ALA A 161 -8.98 12.56 0.77
N VAL A 162 -10.11 12.64 1.46
CA VAL A 162 -11.40 12.19 0.93
C VAL A 162 -11.99 13.27 0.03
N THR A 163 -12.59 12.87 -1.09
CA THR A 163 -13.28 13.78 -2.01
C THR A 163 -14.77 13.88 -1.69
N GLY A 164 -15.44 14.96 -2.11
CA GLY A 164 -16.88 15.16 -1.82
C GLY A 164 -17.19 15.68 -0.42
N CYS A 165 -16.17 16.20 0.28
CA CYS A 165 -16.36 16.94 1.52
C CYS A 165 -17.14 18.25 1.28
N PRO A 166 -18.06 18.63 2.19
CA PRO A 166 -18.87 19.84 2.10
C PRO A 166 -18.06 21.13 2.28
#